data_AF-A0AAU6D5L3-F1
#
_entry.id   AF-A0AAU6D5L3-F1
#
_cell.length_a   1.000
_cell.length_b   1.000
_cell.length_c   1.000
_cell.angle_alpha   90.00
_cell.angle_beta   90.00
_cell.angle_gamma   90.00
#
_symmetry.space_group_name_H-M   'P 1'
#
loop_
_entity.id
_entity.type
_entity.pdbx_description
1 polymer ?
#
loop_
_entity_poly.entity_id
_entity_poly.type
_entity_poly.pdbx_seq_one_letter_code
_entity_poly.pdbx_strand_id
1 'polypeptide(L)'
;MHKAGRPASTSSIGREALAAREQAEFMALGGRRPTSGPGGHPGGGADTELPDHVRHDLERVADLARAGFTGPLYEQFAAELYLYAYGRLRKKMRTCEITVLAGKSATPLWMTEEELSTLHRDDAVRDQLAVHTIAAAMQLFIRRLKRGGYRPAAHRGRDGRPTTLKSFFFGMCLIVFPREFVSWRGERQDRFLAAAARMPSDLVQRALGQTVREPVPEALADLCDRVTGLISSSPPRVRAVMLLTLHEYSQSGIADLLHVKIGDVENARFRFRQKARERMRRGQLRLLPGMRAESLRRTRTRNR
;
A
#
# COMPACT_ATOMS: atom_id res chain seq x y z
N MET A 1 57.79 -9.54 6.99
CA MET A 1 56.97 -10.52 6.23
C MET A 1 55.61 -10.69 6.89
N HIS A 2 54.58 -9.95 6.49
CA HIS A 2 53.19 -10.21 6.89
C HIS A 2 52.27 -9.90 5.69
N LYS A 3 51.64 -10.95 5.15
CA LYS A 3 50.70 -10.90 4.02
C LYS A 3 49.32 -10.48 4.55
N ALA A 4 48.79 -9.37 4.04
CA ALA A 4 47.42 -8.95 4.26
C ALA A 4 46.45 -9.79 3.39
N GLY A 5 45.51 -10.47 4.05
CA GLY A 5 44.40 -11.18 3.39
C GLY A 5 43.22 -10.24 3.16
N ARG A 6 42.74 -10.16 1.92
CA ARG A 6 41.49 -9.48 1.53
C ARG A 6 40.27 -10.31 1.98
N PRO A 7 39.19 -9.69 2.52
CA PRO A 7 37.93 -10.38 2.74
C PRO A 7 37.14 -10.56 1.43
N ALA A 8 36.49 -11.73 1.33
CA ALA A 8 35.78 -12.21 0.16
C ALA A 8 34.39 -11.56 -0.03
N SER A 9 34.03 -11.40 -1.30
CA SER A 9 32.78 -10.88 -1.85
C SER A 9 31.50 -11.50 -1.26
N THR A 10 30.72 -10.72 -0.52
CA THR A 10 29.38 -11.05 -0.02
C THR A 10 28.25 -10.72 -1.03
N SER A 11 28.57 -10.33 -2.27
CA SER A 11 27.61 -9.76 -3.24
C SER A 11 26.85 -10.79 -4.12
N SER A 12 27.22 -12.07 -4.11
CA SER A 12 26.67 -13.08 -5.04
C SER A 12 25.41 -13.77 -4.51
N ILE A 13 25.37 -14.08 -3.21
CA ILE A 13 24.30 -14.88 -2.58
C ILE A 13 22.93 -14.15 -2.58
N GLY A 14 22.92 -12.82 -2.50
CA GLY A 14 21.68 -12.03 -2.55
C GLY A 14 21.02 -11.97 -3.93
N ARG A 15 21.79 -12.11 -5.03
CA ARG A 15 21.26 -12.00 -6.41
C ARG A 15 20.58 -13.28 -6.88
N GLU A 16 21.09 -14.45 -6.48
CA GLU A 16 20.48 -15.75 -6.81
C GLU A 16 19.19 -15.98 -6.03
N ALA A 17 19.15 -15.63 -4.74
CA ALA A 17 17.93 -15.69 -3.93
C ALA A 17 16.81 -14.77 -4.46
N LEU A 18 17.18 -13.57 -4.94
CA LEU A 18 16.23 -12.64 -5.55
C LEU A 18 15.72 -13.16 -6.91
N ALA A 19 16.60 -13.72 -7.75
CA ALA A 19 16.22 -14.30 -9.03
C ALA A 19 15.32 -15.54 -8.86
N ALA A 20 15.63 -16.43 -7.91
CA ALA A 20 14.81 -17.61 -7.60
C ALA A 20 13.42 -17.22 -7.07
N ARG A 21 13.35 -16.15 -6.26
CA ARG A 21 12.10 -15.60 -5.74
C ARG A 21 11.26 -14.93 -6.83
N GLU A 22 11.87 -14.14 -7.72
CA GLU A 22 11.22 -13.56 -8.91
C GLU A 22 10.74 -14.64 -9.90
N GLN A 23 11.47 -15.76 -10.01
CA GLN A 23 11.08 -16.91 -10.83
C GLN A 23 9.87 -17.63 -10.22
N ALA A 24 9.87 -17.89 -8.91
CA ALA A 24 8.75 -18.52 -8.20
C ALA A 24 7.48 -17.66 -8.21
N GLU A 25 7.63 -16.33 -8.08
CA GLU A 25 6.53 -15.36 -8.10
C GLU A 25 5.83 -15.27 -9.47
N PHE A 26 6.58 -15.46 -10.56
CA PHE A 26 6.02 -15.58 -11.90
C PHE A 26 5.25 -16.90 -12.10
N MET A 27 5.74 -17.99 -11.52
CA MET A 27 5.06 -19.30 -11.58
C MET A 27 3.71 -19.28 -10.84
N ALA A 28 3.62 -18.55 -9.73
CA ALA A 28 2.38 -18.38 -8.95
C ALA A 28 1.28 -17.59 -9.69
N LEU A 29 1.66 -16.68 -10.61
CA LEU A 29 0.74 -15.85 -11.38
C LEU A 29 0.06 -16.54 -12.59
N GLY A 30 0.27 -17.85 -12.75
CA GLY A 30 -0.34 -18.65 -13.82
C GLY A 30 0.64 -19.09 -14.92
N GLY A 31 1.95 -18.88 -14.73
CA GLY A 31 2.96 -19.56 -15.53
C GLY A 31 3.04 -21.03 -15.14
N ARG A 32 2.26 -21.91 -15.78
CA ARG A 32 2.43 -23.36 -15.59
C ARG A 32 3.85 -23.74 -16.05
N ARG A 33 4.54 -24.54 -15.24
CA ARG A 33 5.74 -25.28 -15.69
C ARG A 33 5.31 -26.18 -16.84
N PRO A 34 6.08 -26.29 -17.95
CA PRO A 34 5.90 -27.43 -18.83
C PRO A 34 6.22 -28.66 -17.97
N THR A 35 5.20 -29.48 -17.72
CA THR A 35 5.36 -30.73 -16.98
C THR A 35 6.23 -31.64 -17.83
N SER A 36 7.50 -31.78 -17.47
CA SER A 36 8.36 -32.86 -17.95
C SER A 36 7.90 -34.17 -17.30
N GLY A 37 6.80 -34.71 -17.81
CA GLY A 37 6.38 -36.10 -17.64
C GLY A 37 6.76 -36.87 -18.91
N PRO A 38 7.43 -38.03 -18.80
CA PRO A 38 7.80 -38.84 -19.96
C PRO A 38 6.60 -39.71 -20.36
N GLY A 39 6.13 -39.58 -21.59
CA GLY A 39 5.21 -40.54 -22.20
C GLY A 39 3.90 -39.92 -22.67
N GLY A 40 3.74 -39.87 -23.99
CA GLY A 40 2.46 -39.61 -24.64
C GLY A 40 2.50 -38.48 -25.65
N HIS A 41 3.21 -38.67 -26.78
CA HIS A 41 2.74 -38.04 -28.02
C HIS A 41 1.45 -38.75 -28.42
N PRO A 42 0.39 -37.96 -28.65
CA PRO A 42 0.00 -37.80 -30.04
C PRO A 42 -0.43 -36.36 -30.37
N GLY A 43 -0.18 -35.96 -31.62
CA GLY A 43 -0.90 -34.84 -32.24
C GLY A 43 -0.05 -33.61 -32.50
N GLY A 44 0.21 -33.33 -33.77
CA GLY A 44 0.88 -32.12 -34.25
C GLY A 44 0.17 -30.86 -33.78
N GLY A 45 0.86 -30.07 -32.96
CA GLY A 45 0.52 -28.68 -32.74
C GLY A 45 1.16 -27.88 -33.87
N ALA A 46 0.34 -27.35 -34.77
CA ALA A 46 0.77 -26.39 -35.77
C ALA A 46 1.78 -25.40 -35.18
N ASP A 47 2.81 -25.07 -35.96
CA ASP A 47 3.46 -23.75 -35.90
C ASP A 47 2.34 -22.72 -35.92
N THR A 48 1.81 -22.42 -34.75
CA THR A 48 0.70 -21.50 -34.59
C THR A 48 1.39 -20.16 -34.67
N GLU A 49 1.51 -19.68 -35.91
CA GLU A 49 2.16 -18.44 -36.25
C GLU A 49 1.72 -17.38 -35.24
N LEU A 50 2.70 -16.75 -34.59
CA LEU A 50 2.36 -15.71 -33.62
C LEU A 50 1.61 -14.61 -34.37
N PRO A 51 0.52 -14.07 -33.81
CA PRO A 51 -0.19 -12.95 -34.42
C PRO A 51 0.78 -11.81 -34.75
N ASP A 52 0.55 -11.09 -35.85
CA ASP A 52 1.48 -10.05 -36.35
C ASP A 52 1.90 -9.04 -35.27
N HIS A 53 0.95 -8.58 -34.45
CA HIS A 53 1.23 -7.64 -33.37
C HIS A 53 2.20 -8.18 -32.30
N VAL A 54 2.20 -9.51 -32.07
CA VAL A 54 3.12 -10.17 -31.14
C VAL A 54 4.50 -10.38 -31.77
N ARG A 55 4.57 -10.65 -33.08
CA ARG A 55 5.86 -10.65 -33.80
C ARG A 55 6.49 -9.26 -33.77
N HIS A 56 5.71 -8.22 -34.02
CA HIS A 56 6.17 -6.84 -33.94
C HIS A 56 6.68 -6.47 -32.53
N ASP A 57 6.01 -6.94 -31.47
CA ASP A 57 6.50 -6.79 -30.10
C ASP A 57 7.88 -7.46 -29.89
N LEU A 58 8.15 -8.60 -30.52
CA LEU A 58 9.45 -9.29 -30.44
C LEU A 58 10.54 -8.52 -31.19
N GLU A 59 10.26 -8.04 -32.40
CA GLU A 59 11.16 -7.19 -33.19
C GLU A 59 11.52 -5.93 -32.40
N ARG A 60 10.51 -5.27 -31.82
CA ARG A 60 10.71 -4.08 -30.98
C ARG A 60 11.62 -4.35 -29.78
N VAL A 61 11.49 -5.51 -29.12
CA VAL A 61 12.38 -5.91 -28.02
C VAL A 61 13.80 -6.16 -28.53
N ALA A 62 13.97 -6.77 -29.70
CA ALA A 62 15.28 -6.97 -30.31
C ALA A 62 15.97 -5.63 -30.64
N ASP A 63 15.23 -4.66 -31.17
CA ASP A 63 15.72 -3.31 -31.46
C ASP A 63 16.17 -2.58 -30.19
N LEU A 64 15.34 -2.64 -29.14
CA LEU A 64 15.68 -2.08 -27.82
C LEU A 64 16.92 -2.76 -27.22
N ALA A 65 17.07 -4.07 -27.39
CA ALA A 65 18.23 -4.80 -26.92
C ALA A 65 19.51 -4.38 -27.65
N ARG A 66 19.45 -4.19 -28.98
CA ARG A 66 20.57 -3.65 -29.78
C ARG A 66 20.95 -2.23 -29.34
N ALA A 67 19.97 -1.40 -28.99
CA ALA A 67 20.18 -0.06 -28.44
C ALA A 67 20.54 -0.03 -26.94
N GLY A 68 20.75 -1.18 -26.30
CA GLY A 68 21.12 -1.27 -24.89
C GLY A 68 20.03 -0.84 -23.89
N PHE A 69 18.78 -0.68 -24.35
CA PHE A 69 17.66 -0.08 -23.61
C PHE A 69 17.95 1.36 -23.17
N THR A 70 18.49 2.16 -24.09
CA THR A 70 18.80 3.58 -23.87
C THR A 70 18.39 4.44 -25.08
N GLY A 71 18.37 5.76 -24.91
CA GLY A 71 18.11 6.72 -25.98
C GLY A 71 16.63 6.85 -26.38
N PRO A 72 16.34 7.58 -27.48
CA PRO A 72 14.98 7.97 -27.85
C PRO A 72 14.02 6.80 -28.07
N LEU A 73 14.49 5.70 -28.65
CA LEU A 73 13.69 4.50 -28.86
C LEU A 73 13.20 3.90 -27.53
N TYR A 74 14.07 3.89 -26.52
CA TYR A 74 13.72 3.43 -25.19
C TYR A 74 12.78 4.40 -24.48
N GLU A 75 13.01 5.71 -24.59
CA GLU A 75 12.16 6.73 -23.97
C GLU A 75 10.72 6.68 -24.50
N GLN A 76 10.55 6.57 -25.82
CA GLN A 76 9.24 6.40 -26.45
C GLN A 76 8.56 5.11 -25.97
N PHE A 77 9.30 4.01 -25.93
CA PHE A 77 8.79 2.74 -25.44
C PHE A 77 8.36 2.80 -23.96
N ALA A 78 9.18 3.42 -23.11
CA ALA A 78 8.89 3.59 -21.69
C ALA A 78 7.65 4.47 -21.50
N ALA A 79 7.50 5.55 -22.27
CA ALA A 79 6.34 6.43 -22.23
C ALA A 79 5.04 5.68 -22.60
N GLU A 80 5.07 4.86 -23.65
CA GLU A 80 3.91 4.04 -24.04
C GLU A 80 3.51 3.03 -22.97
N LEU A 81 4.49 2.34 -22.38
CA LEU A 81 4.25 1.39 -21.29
C LEU A 81 3.71 2.09 -20.04
N TYR A 82 4.26 3.26 -19.72
CA TYR A 82 3.81 4.09 -18.61
C TYR A 82 2.34 4.48 -18.80
N LEU A 83 1.98 5.09 -19.93
CA LEU A 83 0.60 5.54 -20.20
C LEU A 83 -0.39 4.36 -20.14
N TYR A 84 -0.02 3.22 -20.71
CA TYR A 84 -0.84 2.01 -20.67
C TYR A 84 -1.04 1.50 -19.24
N ALA A 85 0.04 1.33 -18.48
CA ALA A 85 -0.01 0.74 -17.14
C ALA A 85 -0.68 1.68 -16.13
N TYR A 86 -0.42 2.98 -16.23
CA TYR A 86 -0.89 4.01 -15.30
C TYR A 86 -2.42 4.05 -15.21
N GLY A 87 -3.10 4.18 -16.36
CA GLY A 87 -4.57 4.18 -16.40
C GLY A 87 -5.17 2.88 -15.87
N ARG A 88 -4.55 1.72 -16.19
CA ARG A 88 -5.03 0.41 -15.72
C ARG A 88 -4.84 0.23 -14.21
N LEU A 89 -3.66 0.55 -13.67
CA LEU A 89 -3.38 0.45 -12.23
C LEU A 89 -4.36 1.31 -11.43
N ARG A 90 -4.52 2.59 -11.82
CA ARG A 90 -5.46 3.51 -11.15
C ARG A 90 -6.90 2.99 -11.18
N LYS A 91 -7.34 2.46 -12.34
CA LYS A 91 -8.67 1.83 -12.45
C LYS A 91 -8.81 0.63 -11.51
N LYS A 92 -7.83 -0.28 -11.48
CA LYS A 92 -7.87 -1.49 -10.64
C LYS A 92 -7.78 -1.19 -9.14
N MET A 93 -7.04 -0.15 -8.75
CA MET A 93 -7.04 0.34 -7.37
C MET A 93 -8.40 0.94 -6.99
N ARG A 94 -9.00 1.75 -7.87
CA ARG A 94 -10.31 2.35 -7.64
C ARG A 94 -11.41 1.30 -7.48
N THR A 95 -11.42 0.25 -8.29
CA THR A 95 -12.42 -0.83 -8.21
C THR A 95 -12.07 -1.91 -7.20
N CYS A 96 -10.97 -1.75 -6.44
CA CYS A 96 -10.43 -2.74 -5.51
C CYS A 96 -10.05 -4.10 -6.15
N GLU A 97 -10.16 -4.26 -7.46
CA GLU A 97 -9.76 -5.48 -8.19
C GLU A 97 -8.25 -5.75 -8.08
N ILE A 98 -7.47 -4.74 -7.71
CA ILE A 98 -6.02 -4.88 -7.51
C ILE A 98 -5.70 -5.94 -6.45
N THR A 99 -6.54 -6.15 -5.43
CA THR A 99 -6.28 -7.16 -4.38
C THR A 99 -6.39 -8.58 -4.91
N VAL A 100 -7.37 -8.85 -5.76
CA VAL A 100 -7.54 -10.15 -6.42
C VAL A 100 -6.39 -10.42 -7.39
N LEU A 101 -5.96 -9.38 -8.11
CA LEU A 101 -4.87 -9.49 -9.07
C LEU A 101 -3.50 -9.66 -8.40
N ALA A 102 -3.26 -8.91 -7.32
CA ALA A 102 -2.02 -8.96 -6.54
C ALA A 102 -1.96 -10.18 -5.60
N GLY A 103 -3.10 -10.76 -5.22
CA GLY A 103 -3.17 -11.98 -4.40
C GLY A 103 -2.58 -13.21 -5.07
N LYS A 104 -2.28 -13.14 -6.38
CA LYS A 104 -1.56 -14.17 -7.12
C LYS A 104 -0.03 -14.02 -7.05
N SER A 105 0.48 -12.93 -6.49
CA SER A 105 1.91 -12.75 -6.22
C SER A 105 2.39 -13.70 -5.12
N ALA A 106 3.71 -13.85 -4.96
CA ALA A 106 4.28 -14.70 -3.93
C ALA A 106 4.05 -14.15 -2.52
N THR A 107 3.69 -12.86 -2.40
CA THR A 107 3.42 -12.20 -1.13
C THR A 107 1.96 -11.73 -1.11
N PRO A 108 1.03 -12.56 -0.59
CA PRO A 108 -0.37 -12.18 -0.51
C PRO A 108 -0.56 -10.84 0.22
N LEU A 109 -1.22 -9.91 -0.46
CA LEU A 109 -1.44 -8.57 0.06
C LEU A 109 -2.79 -8.49 0.77
N TRP A 110 -2.77 -8.42 2.09
CA TRP A 110 -3.95 -8.18 2.91
C TRP A 110 -4.14 -6.69 3.10
N MET A 111 -5.30 -6.16 2.67
CA MET A 111 -5.69 -4.76 2.87
C MET A 111 -6.87 -4.67 3.85
N THR A 112 -6.83 -3.67 4.72
CA THR A 112 -7.94 -3.32 5.60
C THR A 112 -9.05 -2.61 4.82
N GLU A 113 -10.26 -2.58 5.37
CA GLU A 113 -11.38 -1.82 4.79
C GLU A 113 -11.04 -0.32 4.65
N GLU A 114 -10.30 0.24 5.59
CA GLU A 114 -9.85 1.62 5.53
C GLU A 114 -8.92 1.88 4.34
N GLU A 115 -7.99 0.96 4.08
CA GLU A 115 -7.06 1.05 2.96
C GLU A 115 -7.78 0.91 1.62
N LEU A 116 -8.71 -0.04 1.51
CA LEU A 116 -9.56 -0.18 0.33
C LEU A 116 -10.40 1.08 0.09
N SER A 117 -10.98 1.64 1.15
CA SER A 117 -11.72 2.90 1.07
C SER A 117 -10.82 4.05 0.63
N THR A 118 -9.57 4.09 1.12
CA THR A 118 -8.56 5.08 0.72
C THR A 118 -8.24 4.93 -0.77
N LEU A 119 -7.92 3.73 -1.25
CA LEU A 119 -7.67 3.48 -2.68
C LEU A 119 -8.87 3.82 -3.56
N HIS A 120 -10.10 3.62 -3.07
CA HIS A 120 -11.31 3.96 -3.80
C HIS A 120 -11.54 5.48 -3.92
N ARG A 121 -11.30 6.24 -2.83
CA ARG A 121 -11.72 7.66 -2.73
C ARG A 121 -10.58 8.66 -2.92
N ASP A 122 -9.34 8.26 -2.72
CA ASP A 122 -8.19 9.15 -2.76
C ASP A 122 -7.45 9.00 -4.09
N ASP A 123 -7.51 10.07 -4.88
CA ASP A 123 -6.89 10.08 -6.20
C ASP A 123 -5.37 10.23 -6.16
N ALA A 124 -4.87 11.03 -5.22
CA ALA A 124 -3.45 11.29 -5.04
C ALA A 124 -2.73 10.02 -4.55
N VAL A 125 -3.36 9.25 -3.66
CA VAL A 125 -2.81 7.95 -3.23
C VAL A 125 -2.70 6.98 -4.41
N ARG A 126 -3.72 6.91 -5.27
CA ARG A 126 -3.67 6.05 -6.47
C ARG A 126 -2.61 6.50 -7.45
N ASP A 127 -2.46 7.82 -7.64
CA ASP A 127 -1.43 8.39 -8.50
C ASP A 127 -0.03 7.99 -8.00
N GLN A 128 0.29 8.30 -6.75
CA GLN A 128 1.57 7.97 -6.12
C GLN A 128 1.90 6.47 -6.23
N LEU A 129 0.95 5.60 -5.84
CA LEU A 129 1.16 4.15 -5.92
C LEU A 129 1.35 3.66 -7.35
N ALA A 130 0.62 4.21 -8.33
CA ALA A 130 0.79 3.84 -9.73
C ALA A 130 2.18 4.24 -10.24
N VAL A 131 2.63 5.47 -9.96
CA VAL A 131 3.95 5.97 -10.35
C VAL A 131 5.06 5.11 -9.75
N HIS A 132 5.03 4.87 -8.44
CA HIS A 132 6.05 4.07 -7.75
C HIS A 132 6.08 2.62 -8.27
N THR A 133 4.91 2.00 -8.44
CA THR A 133 4.79 0.65 -8.99
C THR A 133 5.36 0.56 -10.40
N ILE A 134 5.04 1.50 -11.28
CA ILE A 134 5.52 1.51 -12.66
C ILE A 134 7.04 1.72 -12.69
N ALA A 135 7.58 2.63 -11.88
CA ALA A 135 9.01 2.87 -11.80
C ALA A 135 9.77 1.61 -11.38
N ALA A 136 9.32 0.94 -10.32
CA ALA A 136 9.93 -0.30 -9.83
C ALA A 136 9.75 -1.47 -10.82
N ALA A 137 8.56 -1.59 -11.43
CA ALA A 137 8.29 -2.59 -12.46
C ALA A 137 9.13 -2.39 -13.72
N MET A 138 9.39 -1.15 -14.14
CA MET A 138 10.24 -0.83 -15.29
C MET A 138 11.66 -1.34 -15.10
N GLN A 139 12.25 -1.13 -13.92
CA GLN A 139 13.58 -1.64 -13.61
C GLN A 139 13.65 -3.17 -13.70
N LEU A 140 12.66 -3.85 -13.12
CA LEU A 140 12.57 -5.31 -13.16
C LEU A 140 12.32 -5.84 -14.58
N PHE A 141 11.45 -5.17 -15.32
CA PHE A 141 11.09 -5.50 -16.69
C PHE A 141 12.29 -5.44 -17.63
N ILE A 142 13.10 -4.37 -17.56
CA ILE A 142 14.32 -4.26 -18.38
C ILE A 142 15.33 -5.34 -18.04
N ARG A 143 15.55 -5.64 -16.75
CA ARG A 143 16.40 -6.78 -16.35
C ARG A 143 15.91 -8.09 -16.95
N ARG A 144 14.59 -8.29 -17.00
CA ARG A 144 13.98 -9.51 -17.55
C ARG A 144 14.05 -9.57 -19.07
N LEU A 145 13.85 -8.46 -19.78
CA LEU A 145 14.04 -8.39 -21.22
C LEU A 145 15.49 -8.70 -21.61
N LYS A 146 16.48 -8.13 -20.90
CA LYS A 146 17.91 -8.42 -21.11
C LYS A 146 18.27 -9.90 -20.97
N ARG A 147 17.47 -10.67 -20.22
CA ARG A 147 17.65 -12.12 -20.02
C ARG A 147 16.78 -12.98 -20.95
N GLY A 148 16.12 -12.39 -21.95
CA GLY A 148 15.21 -13.11 -22.85
C GLY A 148 13.94 -13.61 -22.15
N GLY A 149 13.49 -12.89 -21.12
CA GLY A 149 12.35 -13.29 -20.29
C GLY A 149 10.97 -13.04 -20.90
N TYR A 150 10.88 -12.28 -21.99
CA TYR A 150 9.64 -12.14 -22.76
C TYR A 150 9.54 -13.27 -23.79
N ARG A 151 8.64 -14.23 -23.53
CA ARG A 151 8.41 -15.42 -24.35
C ARG A 151 6.92 -15.60 -24.62
N PRO A 152 6.32 -14.84 -25.54
CA PRO A 152 4.87 -14.84 -25.77
C PRO A 152 4.32 -16.20 -26.26
N ALA A 153 5.16 -17.02 -26.89
CA ALA A 153 4.83 -18.39 -27.25
C ALA A 153 4.61 -19.29 -26.01
N ALA A 154 5.45 -19.13 -24.99
CA ALA A 154 5.39 -19.91 -23.75
C ALA A 154 4.44 -19.29 -22.71
N HIS A 155 4.20 -17.99 -22.77
CA HIS A 155 3.34 -17.26 -21.84
C HIS A 155 2.00 -16.93 -22.50
N ARG A 156 0.99 -17.77 -22.22
CA ARG A 156 -0.38 -17.52 -22.64
C ARG A 156 -1.14 -16.70 -21.60
N GLY A 157 -1.92 -15.74 -22.06
CA GLY A 157 -2.89 -15.02 -21.24
C GLY A 157 -4.04 -15.93 -20.82
N ARG A 158 -4.97 -15.39 -20.03
CA ARG A 158 -6.16 -16.11 -19.54
C ARG A 158 -6.97 -16.77 -20.65
N ASP A 159 -6.99 -16.14 -21.82
CA ASP A 159 -7.81 -16.53 -22.97
C ASP A 159 -7.06 -17.53 -23.88
N GLY A 160 -5.93 -18.09 -23.42
CA GLY A 160 -5.07 -18.99 -24.20
C GLY A 160 -4.25 -18.28 -25.29
N ARG A 161 -4.42 -16.98 -25.48
CA ARG A 161 -3.73 -16.18 -26.50
C ARG A 161 -2.30 -15.80 -26.08
N PRO A 162 -1.34 -15.64 -27.01
CA PRO A 162 -0.01 -15.13 -26.69
C PRO A 162 -0.10 -13.76 -25.99
N THR A 163 0.71 -13.57 -24.95
CA THR A 163 0.67 -12.33 -24.16
C THR A 163 1.40 -11.22 -24.90
N THR A 164 0.76 -10.06 -25.11
CA THR A 164 1.42 -8.87 -25.67
C THR A 164 2.44 -8.28 -24.72
N LEU A 165 3.39 -7.50 -25.23
CA LEU A 165 4.45 -6.87 -24.43
C LEU A 165 3.88 -5.93 -23.37
N LYS A 166 2.86 -5.15 -23.72
CA LYS A 166 2.11 -4.29 -22.79
C LYS A 166 1.45 -5.09 -21.67
N SER A 167 0.83 -6.22 -22.00
CA SER A 167 0.19 -7.10 -21.01
C SER A 167 1.21 -7.79 -20.10
N PHE A 168 2.35 -8.20 -20.67
CA PHE A 168 3.47 -8.75 -19.92
C PHE A 168 4.05 -7.72 -18.94
N PHE A 169 4.25 -6.48 -19.37
CA PHE A 169 4.67 -5.38 -18.50
C PHE A 169 3.67 -5.10 -17.37
N PHE A 170 2.37 -5.06 -17.68
CA PHE A 170 1.36 -4.89 -16.64
C PHE A 170 1.36 -6.04 -15.62
N GLY A 171 1.63 -7.27 -16.06
CA GLY A 171 1.87 -8.41 -15.16
C GLY A 171 3.03 -8.15 -14.18
N MET A 172 4.12 -7.55 -14.65
CA MET A 172 5.24 -7.15 -13.78
C MET A 172 4.84 -6.06 -12.77
N CYS A 173 3.96 -5.13 -13.16
CA CYS A 173 3.42 -4.15 -12.23
C CYS A 173 2.65 -4.83 -11.09
N LEU A 174 1.85 -5.87 -11.39
CA LEU A 174 1.10 -6.61 -10.38
C LEU A 174 2.00 -7.41 -9.43
N ILE A 175 3.15 -7.90 -9.90
CA ILE A 175 4.18 -8.55 -9.07
C ILE A 175 4.75 -7.57 -8.04
N VAL A 176 5.06 -6.35 -8.49
CA VAL A 176 5.78 -5.37 -7.67
C VAL A 176 4.84 -4.59 -6.74
N PHE A 177 3.57 -4.43 -7.12
CA PHE A 177 2.58 -3.65 -6.39
C PHE A 177 2.47 -3.97 -4.88
N PRO A 178 2.44 -5.25 -4.41
CA PRO A 178 2.40 -5.54 -2.98
C PRO A 178 3.52 -4.90 -2.17
N ARG A 179 4.74 -4.93 -2.70
CA ARG A 179 5.91 -4.34 -2.04
C ARG A 179 5.77 -2.82 -1.93
N GLU A 180 5.42 -2.17 -3.04
CA GLU A 180 5.24 -0.71 -3.07
C GLU A 180 4.09 -0.27 -2.16
N PHE A 181 3.01 -1.05 -2.12
CA PHE A 181 1.89 -0.80 -1.21
C PHE A 181 2.31 -0.92 0.26
N VAL A 182 3.13 -1.93 0.62
CA VAL A 182 3.63 -2.08 1.99
C VAL A 182 4.56 -0.91 2.36
N SER A 183 5.41 -0.46 1.44
CA SER A 183 6.26 0.74 1.66
C SER A 183 5.39 1.97 1.95
N TRP A 184 4.42 2.24 1.08
CA TRP A 184 3.47 3.34 1.25
C TRP A 184 2.68 3.25 2.57
N ARG A 185 2.26 2.04 2.95
CA ARG A 185 1.58 1.79 4.24
C ARG A 185 2.47 2.18 5.41
N GLY A 186 3.75 1.78 5.38
CA GLY A 186 4.75 2.15 6.38
C GLY A 186 4.88 3.67 6.51
N GLU A 187 5.17 4.35 5.39
CA GLU A 187 5.28 5.82 5.35
C GLU A 187 4.02 6.53 5.88
N ARG A 188 2.84 6.01 5.55
CA ARG A 188 1.57 6.52 6.06
C ARG A 188 1.42 6.30 7.56
N GLN A 189 1.74 5.12 8.06
CA GLN A 189 1.70 4.82 9.50
C GLN A 189 2.70 5.68 10.27
N ASP A 190 3.93 5.81 9.77
CA ASP A 190 4.98 6.63 10.36
C ASP A 190 4.57 8.09 10.46
N ARG A 191 3.90 8.66 9.45
CA ARG A 191 3.33 10.01 9.54
C ARG A 191 2.32 10.15 10.67
N PHE A 192 1.41 9.19 10.82
CA PHE A 192 0.45 9.20 11.92
C PHE A 192 1.11 8.99 13.28
N LEU A 193 2.12 8.13 13.35
CA LEU A 193 2.89 7.88 14.56
C LEU A 193 3.71 9.11 14.95
N ALA A 194 4.39 9.77 14.02
CA ALA A 194 5.15 10.99 14.26
C ALA A 194 4.24 12.13 14.75
N ALA A 195 3.05 12.27 14.15
CA ALA A 195 2.05 13.22 14.64
C ALA A 195 1.57 12.87 16.06
N ALA A 196 1.45 11.58 16.37
CA ALA A 196 1.00 11.11 17.68
C ALA A 196 2.09 11.12 18.77
N ALA A 197 3.36 10.89 18.41
CA ALA A 197 4.48 10.73 19.34
C ALA A 197 4.86 12.04 20.05
N ARG A 198 4.41 13.19 19.53
CA ARG A 198 4.61 14.51 20.15
C ARG A 198 3.70 14.78 21.35
N MET A 199 3.11 13.74 21.95
CA MET A 199 2.14 13.86 23.04
C MET A 199 2.83 14.10 24.40
N PRO A 200 2.54 15.22 25.07
CA PRO A 200 2.83 15.40 26.49
C PRO A 200 1.92 14.48 27.33
N SER A 201 2.45 13.85 28.38
CA SER A 201 1.67 12.93 29.25
C SER A 201 0.48 13.60 29.95
N ASP A 202 0.51 14.93 30.09
CA ASP A 202 -0.50 15.76 30.74
C ASP A 202 -1.56 16.33 29.77
N LEU A 203 -1.48 16.03 28.47
CA LEU A 203 -2.32 16.66 27.44
C LEU A 203 -3.82 16.48 27.69
N VAL A 204 -4.25 15.29 28.10
CA VAL A 204 -5.67 15.02 28.40
C VAL A 204 -6.12 15.80 29.63
N GLN A 205 -5.26 15.94 30.65
CA GLN A 205 -5.57 16.71 31.85
C GLN A 205 -5.75 18.19 31.49
N ARG A 206 -4.82 18.76 30.71
CA ARG A 206 -4.91 20.15 30.22
C ARG A 206 -6.17 20.39 29.38
N ALA A 207 -6.51 19.48 28.49
CA ALA A 207 -7.73 19.58 27.68
C ALA A 207 -9.02 19.50 28.50
N LEU A 208 -8.98 18.95 29.72
CA LEU A 208 -10.08 18.95 30.67
C LEU A 208 -10.05 20.17 31.63
N GLY A 209 -9.19 21.15 31.36
CA GLY A 209 -9.09 22.39 32.12
C GLY A 209 -8.27 22.30 33.40
N GLN A 210 -7.49 21.23 33.61
CA GLN A 210 -6.58 21.14 34.75
C GLN A 210 -5.36 22.02 34.53
N THR A 211 -5.00 22.77 35.57
CA THR A 211 -3.76 23.56 35.62
C THR A 211 -2.73 22.84 36.49
N VAL A 212 -1.44 23.04 36.20
CA VAL A 212 -0.32 22.31 36.83
C VAL A 212 -0.22 22.50 38.36
N ARG A 213 -0.94 23.46 38.94
CA ARG A 213 -0.80 23.85 40.35
C ARG A 213 -1.73 23.13 41.33
N GLU A 214 -2.75 22.42 40.86
CA GLU A 214 -3.73 21.77 41.73
C GLU A 214 -3.57 20.23 41.73
N PRO A 215 -3.68 19.56 42.89
CA PRO A 215 -3.70 18.11 42.94
C PRO A 215 -4.93 17.59 42.19
N VAL A 216 -4.69 16.78 41.16
CA VAL A 216 -5.75 16.21 40.32
C VAL A 216 -6.61 15.27 41.17
N PRO A 217 -7.94 15.47 41.25
CA PRO A 217 -8.81 14.54 41.95
C PRO A 217 -8.68 13.12 41.39
N GLU A 218 -8.65 12.10 42.25
CA GLU A 218 -8.42 10.70 41.86
C GLU A 218 -9.37 10.24 40.74
N ALA A 219 -10.66 10.60 40.84
CA ALA A 219 -11.66 10.27 39.82
C ALA A 219 -11.37 10.92 38.45
N LEU A 220 -10.72 12.09 38.43
CA LEU A 220 -10.30 12.77 37.20
C LEU A 220 -9.02 12.13 36.64
N ALA A 221 -8.09 11.72 37.50
CA ALA A 221 -6.90 10.97 37.09
C ALA A 221 -7.30 9.63 36.42
N ASP A 222 -8.19 8.85 37.05
CA ASP A 222 -8.71 7.59 36.49
C ASP A 222 -9.43 7.82 35.14
N LEU A 223 -10.22 8.89 35.02
CA LEU A 223 -10.84 9.25 33.74
C LEU A 223 -9.79 9.59 32.67
N CYS A 224 -8.79 10.41 33.02
CA CYS A 224 -7.69 10.75 32.11
C CYS A 224 -6.96 9.50 31.62
N ASP A 225 -6.61 8.59 32.54
CA ASP A 225 -5.91 7.34 32.21
C ASP A 225 -6.73 6.45 31.28
N ARG A 226 -8.04 6.32 31.53
CA ARG A 226 -8.94 5.55 30.67
C ARG A 226 -9.07 6.16 29.28
N VAL A 227 -9.17 7.49 29.17
CA VAL A 227 -9.25 8.19 27.88
C VAL A 227 -7.92 8.09 27.13
N THR A 228 -6.80 8.29 27.81
CA THR A 228 -5.45 8.10 27.26
C THR A 228 -5.28 6.68 26.75
N GLY A 229 -5.62 5.66 27.55
CA GLY A 229 -5.58 4.26 27.13
C GLY A 229 -6.50 3.97 25.93
N LEU A 230 -7.65 4.63 25.83
CA LEU A 230 -8.55 4.51 24.68
C LEU A 230 -7.94 5.13 23.41
N ILE A 231 -7.30 6.30 23.52
CA ILE A 231 -6.59 6.97 22.41
C ILE A 231 -5.40 6.12 21.98
N SER A 232 -4.56 5.68 22.92
CA SER A 232 -3.36 4.87 22.64
C SER A 232 -3.68 3.55 21.96
N SER A 233 -4.76 2.88 22.38
CA SER A 233 -5.24 1.63 21.78
C SER A 233 -6.09 1.81 20.51
N SER A 234 -6.24 3.04 20.01
CA SER A 234 -6.96 3.28 18.75
C SER A 234 -6.02 3.14 17.54
N PRO A 235 -6.55 2.87 16.33
CA PRO A 235 -5.74 2.83 15.12
C PRO A 235 -4.89 4.09 14.95
N PRO A 236 -3.69 4.03 14.33
CA PRO A 236 -2.75 5.15 14.28
C PRO A 236 -3.36 6.48 13.83
N ARG A 237 -4.20 6.44 12.78
CA ARG A 237 -4.92 7.62 12.29
C ARG A 237 -5.91 8.19 13.31
N VAL A 238 -6.73 7.35 13.94
CA VAL A 238 -7.69 7.79 14.96
C VAL A 238 -6.94 8.41 16.12
N ARG A 239 -5.84 7.78 16.56
CA ARG A 239 -4.96 8.32 17.59
C ARG A 239 -4.42 9.70 17.20
N ALA A 240 -3.81 9.85 16.02
CA ALA A 240 -3.29 11.13 15.55
C ALA A 240 -4.37 12.23 15.49
N VAL A 241 -5.55 11.91 14.93
CA VAL A 241 -6.68 12.86 14.86
C VAL A 241 -7.13 13.30 16.25
N MET A 242 -7.27 12.37 17.20
CA MET A 242 -7.68 12.72 18.56
C MET A 242 -6.65 13.59 19.26
N LEU A 243 -5.35 13.30 19.09
CA LEU A 243 -4.28 14.09 19.70
C LEU A 243 -4.21 15.51 19.14
N LEU A 244 -4.28 15.68 17.81
CA LEU A 244 -4.32 17.01 17.22
C LEU A 244 -5.58 17.78 17.61
N THR A 245 -6.70 17.08 17.81
CA THR A 245 -7.92 17.68 18.35
C THR A 245 -7.74 18.20 19.78
N LEU A 246 -6.98 17.49 20.63
CA LEU A 246 -6.65 17.94 21.98
C LEU A 246 -5.66 19.11 21.99
N HIS A 247 -4.85 19.26 20.93
CA HIS A 247 -4.03 20.44 20.67
C HIS A 247 -4.80 21.58 19.98
N GLU A 248 -6.13 21.51 19.98
CA GLU A 248 -7.01 22.55 19.43
C GLU A 248 -6.83 22.84 17.93
N TYR A 249 -6.22 21.92 17.18
CA TYR A 249 -6.16 22.07 15.73
C TYR A 249 -7.56 22.04 15.14
N SER A 250 -7.81 22.97 14.21
CA SER A 250 -9.02 22.98 13.40
C SER A 250 -9.12 21.71 12.55
N GLN A 251 -10.33 21.34 12.12
CA GLN A 251 -10.51 20.14 11.29
C GLN A 251 -9.73 20.22 9.98
N SER A 252 -9.70 21.40 9.34
CA SER A 252 -8.89 21.66 8.15
C SER A 252 -7.41 21.55 8.46
N GLY A 253 -6.93 22.15 9.57
CA GLY A 253 -5.52 22.04 9.97
C GLY A 253 -5.07 20.60 10.25
N ILE A 254 -5.95 19.77 10.84
CA ILE A 254 -5.69 18.33 11.01
C ILE A 254 -5.62 17.63 9.65
N ALA A 255 -6.56 17.93 8.75
CA ALA A 255 -6.61 17.36 7.41
C ALA A 255 -5.32 17.66 6.62
N ASP A 256 -4.89 18.92 6.65
CA ASP A 256 -3.67 19.40 5.98
C ASP A 256 -2.43 18.75 6.58
N LEU A 257 -2.28 18.77 7.91
CA LEU A 257 -1.11 18.22 8.60
C LEU A 257 -0.96 16.70 8.42
N LEU A 258 -2.08 15.98 8.36
CA LEU A 258 -2.09 14.53 8.16
C LEU A 258 -2.15 14.11 6.69
N HIS A 259 -2.27 15.07 5.77
CA HIS A 259 -2.51 14.85 4.35
C HIS A 259 -3.69 13.89 4.11
N VAL A 260 -4.83 14.16 4.73
CA VAL A 260 -6.10 13.43 4.57
C VAL A 260 -7.23 14.40 4.27
N LYS A 261 -8.40 13.90 3.85
CA LYS A 261 -9.56 14.76 3.61
C LYS A 261 -10.21 15.22 4.93
N ILE A 262 -10.99 16.29 4.91
CA ILE A 262 -11.73 16.75 6.11
C ILE A 262 -12.73 15.68 6.59
N GLY A 263 -13.51 15.09 5.69
CA GLY A 263 -14.46 14.01 6.07
C GLY A 263 -13.76 12.77 6.65
N ASP A 264 -12.48 12.59 6.34
CA ASP A 264 -11.63 11.56 6.90
C ASP A 264 -11.28 11.83 8.38
N VAL A 265 -11.09 13.10 8.76
CA VAL A 265 -10.95 13.54 10.16
C VAL A 265 -12.26 13.32 10.92
N GLU A 266 -13.39 13.69 10.32
CA GLU A 266 -14.71 13.52 10.93
C GLU A 266 -15.04 12.04 11.19
N ASN A 267 -14.77 11.17 10.22
CA ASN A 267 -14.96 9.73 10.36
C ASN A 267 -14.08 9.15 11.49
N ALA A 268 -12.82 9.58 11.61
CA ALA A 268 -11.95 9.17 12.70
C ALA A 268 -12.51 9.60 14.08
N ARG A 269 -12.97 10.84 14.21
CA ARG A 269 -13.65 11.34 15.43
C ARG A 269 -14.95 10.58 15.71
N PHE A 270 -15.72 10.25 14.67
CA PHE A 270 -16.95 9.46 14.80
C PHE A 270 -16.65 8.06 15.34
N ARG A 271 -15.70 7.34 14.74
CA ARG A 271 -15.26 6.00 15.19
C ARG A 271 -14.78 6.03 16.64
N PHE A 272 -13.98 7.04 17.01
CA PHE A 272 -13.55 7.22 18.40
C PHE A 272 -14.74 7.41 19.34
N ARG A 273 -15.70 8.29 19.00
CA ARG A 273 -16.92 8.50 19.79
C ARG A 273 -17.75 7.23 19.95
N GLN A 274 -17.87 6.40 18.92
CA GLN A 274 -18.58 5.13 19.02
C GLN A 274 -17.89 4.17 20.02
N LYS A 275 -16.56 4.04 19.92
CA LYS A 275 -15.77 3.21 20.85
C LYS A 275 -15.86 3.73 22.29
N ALA A 276 -15.82 5.05 22.49
CA ALA A 276 -16.00 5.67 23.80
C ALA A 276 -17.41 5.38 24.38
N ARG A 277 -18.47 5.53 23.59
CA ARG A 277 -19.85 5.22 23.98
C ARG A 277 -20.04 3.74 24.32
N GLU A 278 -19.41 2.85 23.58
CA GLU A 278 -19.41 1.41 23.88
C GLU A 278 -18.75 1.12 25.23
N ARG A 279 -17.59 1.72 25.53
CA ARG A 279 -16.95 1.60 26.85
C ARG A 279 -17.78 2.20 27.98
N MET A 280 -18.47 3.31 27.73
CA MET A 280 -19.42 3.89 28.70
C MET A 280 -20.58 2.94 28.98
N ARG A 281 -21.16 2.32 27.95
CA ARG A 281 -22.23 1.32 28.11
C ARG A 281 -21.78 0.09 28.90
N ARG A 282 -20.51 -0.31 28.76
CA ARG A 282 -19.90 -1.39 29.55
C ARG A 282 -19.43 -0.97 30.95
N GLY A 283 -19.64 0.28 31.35
CA GLY A 283 -19.17 0.80 32.64
C GLY A 283 -17.65 0.98 32.76
N GLN A 284 -16.90 0.79 31.66
CA GLN A 284 -15.44 0.87 31.60
C GLN A 284 -14.91 2.31 31.48
N LEU A 285 -15.79 3.25 31.13
CA LEU A 285 -15.53 4.68 31.06
C LEU A 285 -16.67 5.42 31.77
N ARG A 286 -16.37 6.11 32.88
CA ARG A 286 -17.36 6.84 33.67
C ARG A 286 -17.08 8.34 33.58
N LEU A 287 -18.08 9.11 33.15
CA LEU A 287 -17.96 10.57 33.15
C LEU A 287 -18.20 11.11 34.55
N LEU A 288 -17.46 12.16 34.91
CA LEU A 288 -17.70 12.91 36.14
C LEU A 288 -19.10 13.55 36.12
N PRO A 289 -19.75 13.74 37.29
CA PRO A 289 -21.12 14.27 37.36
C PRO A 289 -21.33 15.58 36.58
N GLY A 290 -20.40 16.53 36.70
CA GLY A 290 -20.45 17.81 35.98
C GLY A 290 -20.40 17.64 34.45
N MET A 291 -19.52 16.77 33.95
CA MET A 291 -19.41 16.47 32.51
C MET A 291 -20.66 15.77 31.97
N ARG A 292 -21.25 14.87 32.77
CA ARG A 292 -22.50 14.19 32.40
C ARG A 292 -23.66 15.18 32.29
N ALA A 293 -23.78 16.11 33.24
CA ALA A 293 -24.80 17.15 33.21
C ALA A 293 -24.66 18.06 31.98
N GLU A 294 -23.44 18.50 31.67
CA GLU A 294 -23.14 19.33 30.50
C GLU A 294 -23.43 18.60 29.18
N SER A 295 -23.05 17.32 29.07
CA SER A 295 -23.36 16.50 27.89
C SER A 295 -24.87 16.38 27.63
N LEU A 296 -25.68 16.27 28.68
CA LEU A 296 -27.15 16.21 28.57
C LEU A 296 -27.75 17.54 28.10
N ARG A 297 -27.21 18.67 28.59
CA ARG A 297 -27.62 20.02 28.14
C ARG A 297 -27.40 20.21 26.65
N ARG A 298 -26.21 19.89 26.15
CA ARG A 298 -25.85 20.00 24.72
C ARG A 298 -26.69 19.12 23.80
N THR A 299 -27.14 17.97 24.30
CA THR A 299 -27.99 17.06 23.52
C THR A 299 -29.41 17.62 23.38
N ARG A 300 -29.95 18.26 24.42
CA ARG A 300 -31.29 18.88 24.39
C ARG A 300 -31.35 20.09 23.47
N THR A 301 -30.30 20.91 23.42
CA THR A 301 -30.23 22.09 22.54
C THR A 301 -30.10 21.75 21.06
N ARG A 302 -29.64 20.54 20.71
CA ARG A 302 -29.47 20.12 19.31
C ARG A 302 -30.72 19.49 18.68
N ASN A 303 -31.68 19.09 19.52
CA ASN A 303 -32.95 18.50 19.11
C ASN A 303 -34.12 19.50 19.14
N ARG A 304 -33.83 20.77 19.45
CA ARG A 304 -34.74 21.90 19.27
C ARG A 304 -34.31 22.64 18.02
#